data_AF-A0A202DK31-F1
#
_entry.id   AF-A0A202DK31-F1
#
_cell.length_a   1.000
_cell.length_b   1.000
_cell.length_c   1.000
_cell.angle_alpha   90.00
_cell.angle_beta   90.00
_cell.angle_gamma   90.00
#
_symmetry.space_group_name_H-M   'P 1'
#
loop_
_entity.id
_entity.type
_entity.pdbx_description
1 polymer ?
#
loop_
_entity_poly.entity_id
_entity_poly.type
_entity_poly.pdbx_seq_one_letter_code
_entity_poly.pdbx_strand_id
1 'polypeptide(L)'
;MSTISFNCPGCQQPIEAPEEMAGQAAACPTCSQQITIPNSTPEAPAAAPPAASGNACPSCSAPMEAGAVLCIQCGFHTGMGKKIDTTL
;
A
#
# COMPACT_ATOMS: atom_id res chain seq x y z
N MET A 1 23.00 24.88 -10.47
CA MET A 1 22.47 23.64 -11.08
C MET A 1 22.88 22.53 -10.15
N SER A 2 21.96 22.07 -9.33
CA SER A 2 22.25 21.05 -8.33
C SER A 2 21.76 19.72 -8.87
N THR A 3 22.70 18.81 -9.08
CA THR A 3 22.46 17.44 -9.56
C THR A 3 22.59 16.50 -8.37
N ILE A 4 21.71 15.51 -8.29
CA ILE A 4 21.78 14.41 -7.33
C ILE A 4 22.34 13.17 -8.01
N SER A 5 23.40 12.61 -7.43
CA SER A 5 24.00 11.36 -7.86
C SER A 5 23.48 10.22 -6.99
N PHE A 6 22.90 9.20 -7.61
CA PHE A 6 22.37 8.04 -6.90
C PHE A 6 22.55 6.76 -7.71
N ASN A 7 22.53 5.63 -7.03
CA ASN A 7 22.72 4.32 -7.64
C ASN A 7 21.36 3.76 -8.09
N CYS A 8 21.28 3.33 -9.34
CA CYS A 8 20.10 2.65 -9.86
C CYS A 8 19.84 1.35 -9.08
N PRO A 9 18.62 1.08 -8.57
CA PRO A 9 18.32 -0.16 -7.87
C PRO A 9 18.33 -1.41 -8.78
N GLY A 10 18.22 -1.24 -10.10
CA GLY A 10 18.21 -2.35 -11.07
C GLY A 10 19.60 -2.76 -11.57
N CYS A 11 20.42 -1.79 -11.99
CA CYS A 11 21.76 -2.05 -12.56
C CYS A 11 22.92 -1.55 -11.71
N GLN A 12 22.63 -0.92 -10.57
CA GLN A 12 23.62 -0.40 -9.61
C GLN A 12 24.60 0.64 -10.19
N GLN A 13 24.29 1.20 -11.35
CA GLN A 13 25.09 2.22 -12.00
C GLN A 13 24.87 3.59 -11.34
N PRO A 14 25.92 4.42 -11.24
CA PRO A 14 25.80 5.80 -10.79
C PRO A 14 25.06 6.61 -11.86
N ILE A 15 23.97 7.27 -11.45
CA ILE A 15 23.16 8.14 -12.30
C ILE A 15 23.13 9.52 -11.69
N GLU A 16 23.30 10.52 -12.54
CA GLU A 16 23.17 11.93 -12.21
C GLU A 16 21.85 12.44 -12.77
N ALA A 17 20.95 12.89 -11.89
CA ALA A 17 19.70 13.53 -12.29
C ALA A 17 19.60 14.91 -11.63
N PRO A 18 18.95 15.89 -12.28
CA PRO A 18 18.72 17.18 -11.68
C PRO A 18 17.69 17.06 -10.55
N GLU A 19 17.89 17.82 -9.47
CA GLU A 19 16.99 17.78 -8.31
C GLU A 19 15.56 18.21 -8.61
N GLU A 20 15.33 18.94 -9.71
CA GLU A 20 13.99 19.28 -10.22
C GLU A 20 13.15 18.05 -10.59
N MET A 21 13.82 16.93 -10.90
CA MET A 21 13.18 15.65 -11.20
C MET A 21 13.13 14.71 -9.98
N ALA A 22 13.57 15.17 -8.80
CA ALA A 22 13.51 14.37 -7.59
C ALA A 22 12.06 14.03 -7.21
N GLY A 23 11.82 12.78 -6.84
CA GLY A 23 10.47 12.25 -6.60
C GLY A 23 9.70 11.83 -7.87
N GLN A 24 10.24 12.10 -9.07
CA GLN A 24 9.63 11.67 -10.33
C GLN A 24 10.22 10.34 -10.80
N ALA A 25 9.45 9.62 -11.63
CA ALA A 25 9.90 8.41 -12.30
C ALA A 25 10.70 8.77 -13.56
N ALA A 26 11.96 8.37 -13.61
CA ALA A 26 12.85 8.56 -14.77
C ALA A 26 13.31 7.21 -15.32
N ALA A 27 13.66 7.18 -16.61
CA ALA A 27 14.24 6.00 -17.24
C ALA A 27 15.76 5.98 -17.03
N CYS A 28 16.29 4.87 -16.53
CA CYS A 28 17.73 4.67 -16.42
C CYS A 28 18.38 4.65 -17.81
N PRO A 29 19.43 5.45 -18.10
CA PRO A 29 20.09 5.45 -19.40
C PRO A 29 20.93 4.18 -19.67
N THR A 30 21.26 3.41 -18.63
CA THR A 30 22.07 2.19 -18.75
C THR A 30 21.24 0.91 -18.90
N CYS A 31 20.17 0.77 -18.11
CA CYS A 31 19.32 -0.42 -18.13
C CYS A 31 17.91 -0.18 -18.66
N SER A 32 17.57 1.06 -19.02
CA SER A 32 16.25 1.46 -19.54
C SER A 32 15.09 1.16 -18.59
N GLN A 33 15.38 0.96 -17.31
CA GLN A 33 14.38 0.63 -16.30
C GLN A 33 13.82 1.90 -15.64
N GLN A 34 12.52 1.86 -15.31
CA GLN A 34 11.85 2.97 -14.63
C GLN A 34 12.31 3.02 -13.16
N ILE A 35 13.10 4.04 -12.83
CA ILE A 35 13.62 4.29 -11.49
C ILE A 35 12.98 5.53 -10.90
N THR A 36 12.78 5.54 -9.59
CA THR A 36 12.35 6.76 -8.89
C THR A 36 13.59 7.50 -8.45
N ILE A 37 13.69 8.77 -8.83
CA ILE A 37 14.79 9.63 -8.40
C ILE A 37 14.59 9.95 -6.91
N PRO A 38 15.47 9.49 -6.00
CA PRO A 38 15.28 9.72 -4.57
C PRO A 38 15.46 11.20 -4.25
N ASN A 39 14.40 11.84 -3.74
CA ASN A 39 14.51 13.17 -3.16
C ASN A 39 15.03 13.03 -1.72
N SER A 40 16.09 13.74 -1.36
CA SER A 40 16.61 13.76 0.02
C SER A 40 15.67 14.48 1.00
N THR A 41 14.54 15.00 0.54
CA THR A 41 13.44 15.44 1.40
C THR A 41 12.47 14.27 1.62
N PRO A 42 12.24 13.84 2.87
CA PRO A 42 11.24 12.83 3.19
C PRO A 42 9.84 13.41 3.02
N GLU A 43 9.41 13.56 1.76
CA GLU A 43 8.01 13.80 1.44
C GLU A 43 7.38 12.43 1.18
N ALA A 44 6.59 11.99 2.17
CA ALA A 44 5.97 10.69 2.22
C ALA A 44 5.19 10.39 0.92
N PRO A 45 5.26 9.15 0.40
CA PRO A 45 4.56 8.77 -0.81
C PRO A 45 3.04 8.95 -0.61
N ALA A 46 2.47 9.94 -1.29
CA ALA A 46 1.04 10.05 -1.44
C ALA A 46 0.57 8.99 -2.45
N ALA A 47 -0.52 8.32 -2.09
CA ALA A 47 -1.29 7.36 -2.87
C ALA A 47 -0.81 5.90 -2.91
N ALA A 48 -0.76 5.26 -1.74
CA ALA A 48 -1.45 3.98 -1.63
C ALA A 48 -2.94 4.28 -1.34
N PRO A 49 -3.92 3.74 -2.11
CA PRO A 49 -5.31 3.84 -1.71
C PRO A 49 -5.49 3.17 -0.34
N PRO A 50 -6.42 3.66 0.50
CA PRO A 50 -6.60 3.09 1.82
C PRO A 50 -7.05 1.64 1.65
N ALA A 51 -6.23 0.71 2.15
CA ALA A 51 -6.68 -0.65 2.39
C ALA A 51 -7.98 -0.55 3.19
N ALA A 52 -9.05 -1.07 2.59
CA ALA A 52 -10.39 -1.08 3.14
C ALA A 52 -10.34 -1.54 4.61
N SER A 53 -10.43 -0.58 5.52
CA SER A 53 -10.71 -0.84 6.92
C SER A 53 -12.20 -1.10 7.05
N GLY A 54 -12.67 -2.15 6.37
CA GLY A 54 -13.95 -2.77 6.67
C GLY A 54 -13.76 -3.61 7.92
N ASN A 55 -14.66 -3.50 8.89
CA ASN A 55 -14.66 -4.36 10.08
C ASN A 55 -14.84 -5.81 9.63
N ALA A 56 -13.73 -6.50 9.39
CA ALA A 56 -13.77 -7.91 9.03
C ALA A 56 -14.35 -8.72 10.19
N CYS A 57 -15.14 -9.73 9.87
CA CYS A 57 -15.67 -10.64 10.87
C CYS A 57 -14.52 -11.34 11.59
N PRO A 58 -14.40 -11.25 12.92
CA PRO A 58 -13.27 -11.82 13.66
C PRO A 58 -13.23 -13.36 13.62
N SER A 59 -14.33 -13.99 13.20
CA SER A 59 -14.39 -15.44 13.10
C SER A 59 -14.09 -16.03 11.73
N CYS A 60 -14.29 -15.28 10.65
CA CYS A 60 -14.10 -15.81 9.29
C CYS A 60 -13.42 -14.82 8.34
N SER A 61 -13.01 -13.66 8.84
CA SER A 61 -12.32 -12.59 8.12
C SER A 61 -13.05 -12.01 6.91
N ALA A 62 -14.33 -12.34 6.73
CA ALA A 62 -15.16 -11.76 5.68
C ALA A 62 -15.42 -10.26 5.95
N PRO A 63 -15.43 -9.40 4.91
CA PRO A 63 -15.76 -7.99 5.07
C PRO A 63 -17.21 -7.83 5.55
N MET A 64 -17.45 -7.03 6.59
CA MET A 64 -18.79 -6.67 7.02
C MET A 64 -19.10 -5.21 6.71
N GLU A 65 -20.34 -4.96 6.30
CA GLU A 65 -20.87 -3.60 6.10
C GLU A 65 -20.94 -2.85 7.44
N ALA A 66 -20.68 -1.54 7.41
CA ALA A 66 -20.69 -0.71 8.61
C ALA A 66 -22.09 -0.72 9.26
N GLY A 67 -22.22 -1.46 10.37
CA GLY A 67 -23.49 -1.64 11.09
C GLY A 67 -24.02 -3.09 11.11
N ALA A 68 -23.36 -4.03 10.43
CA ALA A 68 -23.75 -5.43 10.48
C ALA A 68 -23.39 -6.07 11.85
N VAL A 69 -24.42 -6.41 12.63
CA VAL A 69 -24.29 -7.12 13.92
C VAL A 69 -24.08 -8.64 13.70
N LEU A 70 -24.36 -9.15 12.50
CA LEU A 70 -24.28 -10.56 12.15
C LEU A 70 -23.53 -10.77 10.84
N CYS A 71 -22.53 -11.64 10.86
CA CYS A 71 -21.83 -12.07 9.65
C CYS A 71 -22.68 -13.08 8.87
N ILE A 72 -23.10 -12.71 7.65
CA ILE A 72 -23.89 -13.58 6.76
C ILE A 72 -23.13 -14.82 6.27
N GLN A 73 -21.79 -14.78 6.29
CA GLN A 73 -20.93 -15.86 5.79
C GLN A 73 -20.72 -16.98 6.81
N CYS A 74 -20.59 -16.63 8.10
CA CYS A 74 -20.25 -17.61 9.15
C CYS A 74 -21.18 -17.57 10.38
N GLY A 75 -22.23 -16.75 10.38
CA GLY A 75 -23.21 -16.68 11.48
C GLY A 75 -22.66 -16.07 12.77
N PHE A 76 -21.55 -15.32 12.71
CA PHE A 76 -20.94 -14.70 13.90
C PHE A 76 -21.67 -13.41 14.28
N HIS A 77 -22.19 -13.36 15.51
CA HIS A 77 -22.93 -12.21 16.02
C HIS A 77 -21.99 -11.30 16.83
N THR A 78 -21.55 -10.18 16.27
CA THR A 78 -20.61 -9.25 16.92
C THR A 78 -21.21 -8.57 18.15
N GLY A 79 -22.53 -8.38 18.20
CA GLY A 79 -23.21 -7.83 19.38
C GLY A 79 -23.23 -8.78 20.60
N MET A 80 -23.05 -10.09 20.38
CA MET A 80 -23.03 -11.10 21.45
C MET A 80 -21.67 -11.80 21.59
N GLY A 81 -20.71 -11.53 20.70
CA GLY A 81 -19.38 -12.11 20.69
C GLY A 81 -19.34 -13.63 20.47
N LYS A 82 -20.39 -14.24 19.90
CA LYS A 82 -20.55 -15.70 19.74
C LYS A 82 -21.14 -16.04 18.36
N LYS A 83 -20.88 -17.26 17.87
CA LYS A 83 -21.57 -17.82 16.70
C LYS A 83 -22.95 -18.31 17.12
N ILE A 84 -23.97 -17.92 16.38
CA ILE A 84 -25.31 -18.50 16.52
C ILE A 84 -25.37 -19.75 15.65
N ASP A 85 -25.20 -20.89 16.29
CA ASP A 85 -25.30 -22.20 15.67
C ASP A 85 -26.77 -22.64 15.70
N THR A 86 -27.45 -22.58 14.56
CA THR A 86 -28.81 -23.13 14.39
C THR A 86 -28.68 -24.63 14.08
N THR A 87 -28.11 -25.41 15.00
CA THR A 87 -28.31 -26.86 14.98
C THR A 87 -29.70 -27.14 15.55
N LEU A 88 -30.62 -27.47 14.64
CA LEU A 88 -31.85 -28.21 14.90
C LEU A 88 -31.56 -29.70 14.72
#